data_AF-A0A1Q5S8I7-F1
#
_entry.id   AF-A0A1Q5S8I7-F1
#
_cell.length_a   1.000
_cell.length_b   1.000
_cell.length_c   1.000
_cell.angle_alpha   90.00
_cell.angle_beta   90.00
_cell.angle_gamma   90.00
#
_symmetry.space_group_name_H-M   'P 1'
#
loop_
_entity.id
_entity.type
_entity.pdbx_description
1 polymer ?
#
loop_
_entity_poly.entity_id
_entity_poly.type
_entity_poly.pdbx_seq_one_letter_code
_entity_poly.pdbx_strand_id
1 'polypeptide(L)' 'MGSLEAFIHYENLTLFKKQLAAPQLSDERRQMLLRLLAEEEAKGRLDRTCRSDRRLPQSE' A
#
# COMPACT_ATOMS: atom_id res chain seq x y z
N MET A 1 -10.37 -6.93 -13.63
CA MET A 1 -11.02 -5.98 -12.71
C MET A 1 -10.48 -6.25 -11.31
N GLY A 2 -9.76 -5.31 -10.70
CA GLY A 2 -9.28 -5.45 -9.31
C GLY A 2 -10.45 -5.45 -8.33
N SER A 3 -10.25 -5.95 -7.11
CA SER A 3 -11.26 -5.85 -6.05
C SER A 3 -11.39 -4.41 -5.55
N LEU A 4 -12.46 -4.11 -4.82
CA LEU A 4 -12.67 -2.80 -4.20
C LEU A 4 -11.50 -2.44 -3.27
N GLU A 5 -10.94 -3.42 -2.57
CA GLU A 5 -9.79 -3.27 -1.70
C GLU A 5 -8.53 -2.86 -2.48
N ALA A 6 -8.31 -3.45 -3.66
CA ALA A 6 -7.20 -3.07 -4.53
C ALA A 6 -7.34 -1.63 -5.05
N PHE A 7 -8.58 -1.20 -5.34
CA PHE A 7 -8.86 0.18 -5.71
C PHE A 7 -8.61 1.15 -4.53
N ILE A 8 -9.16 0.84 -3.36
CA ILE A 8 -8.97 1.65 -2.13
C ILE A 8 -7.49 1.77 -1.80
N HIS A 9 -6.74 0.67 -1.87
CA HIS A 9 -5.30 0.66 -1.64
C HIS A 9 -4.56 1.64 -2.57
N TYR A 10 -4.85 1.58 -3.87
CA TYR A 10 -4.24 2.47 -4.85
C TYR A 10 -4.60 3.95 -4.64
N GLU A 11 -5.87 4.24 -4.36
CA GLU A 11 -6.33 5.59 -4.09
C GLU A 11 -5.71 6.15 -2.80
N ASN A 12 -5.60 5.34 -1.73
CA ASN A 12 -4.96 5.74 -0.49
C ASN A 12 -3.50 6.12 -0.70
N LEU A 13 -2.72 5.29 -1.42
CA LEU A 13 -1.33 5.61 -1.76
C LEU A 13 -1.21 6.93 -2.54
N THR A 14 -2.11 7.15 -3.50
CA THR A 14 -2.14 8.36 -4.31
C THR A 14 -2.46 9.59 -3.46
N LEU A 15 -3.44 9.48 -2.56
CA LEU A 15 -3.85 10.56 -1.66
C LEU A 15 -2.73 10.93 -0.68
N PHE A 16 -2.08 9.96 -0.05
CA PHE A 16 -0.99 10.22 0.89
C PHE A 16 0.19 10.93 0.22
N LYS A 17 0.58 10.49 -0.99
CA LYS A 17 1.64 11.15 -1.76
C LYS A 17 1.30 12.58 -2.14
N LYS A 18 0.06 12.84 -2.56
CA LYS A 18 -0.42 14.20 -2.86
C LYS A 18 -0.40 15.11 -1.63
N GLN A 19 -0.85 14.61 -0.48
CA GLN A 19 -0.84 15.39 0.76
C GLN A 19 0.59 15.67 1.27
N LEU A 20 1.52 14.73 1.10
CA LEU A 20 2.93 14.93 1.43
C LEU A 20 3.62 15.97 0.54
N ALA A 21 3.15 16.15 -0.70
CA ALA A 21 3.64 17.18 -1.61
C ALA A 21 3.04 18.58 -1.33
N ALA A 22 2.10 18.70 -0.39
CA ALA A 22 1.49 19.99 -0.07
C ALA A 22 2.50 20.93 0.64
N PRO A 23 2.63 22.19 0.21
CA PRO A 23 3.65 23.11 0.73
C PRO A 23 3.40 23.59 2.16
N GLN A 24 2.16 23.54 2.65
CA GLN A 24 1.74 24.05 3.96
C GLN A 24 1.60 22.94 5.01
N LEU A 25 2.39 21.88 4.91
CA LEU A 25 2.27 20.70 5.76
C LEU A 25 3.11 20.85 7.04
N SER A 26 2.48 20.76 8.22
CA SER A 26 3.21 20.74 9.48
C SER A 26 4.02 19.44 9.65
N ASP A 27 5.10 19.49 10.41
CA ASP A 27 5.98 18.33 10.63
C ASP A 27 5.26 17.17 11.32
N GLU A 28 4.37 17.44 12.28
CA GLU A 28 3.54 16.43 12.92
C GLU A 28 2.64 15.71 11.91
N ARG A 29 2.01 16.48 11.02
CA ARG A 29 1.15 15.93 9.97
C ARG A 29 1.94 15.18 8.91
N ARG A 30 3.16 15.64 8.61
CA ARG A 30 4.11 14.97 7.73
C ARG A 30 4.51 13.61 8.28
N GLN A 31 4.89 13.52 9.56
CA GLN A 31 5.25 12.26 10.20
C GLN A 31 4.07 11.27 10.21
N MET A 32 2.86 11.76 10.54
CA MET A 32 1.65 10.95 10.49
C MET A 32 1.40 10.39 9.08
N LEU A 33 1.49 11.22 8.03
CA LEU A 33 1.29 10.79 6.64
C LEU A 33 2.36 9.81 6.16
N LEU A 34 3.62 9.99 6.56
CA LEU A 34 4.69 9.03 6.25
C LEU A 34 4.42 7.66 6.87
N ARG A 35 3.94 7.63 8.12
CA ARG A 35 3.56 6.38 8.80
C ARG A 35 2.40 5.69 8.09
N LEU A 36 1.34 6.43 7.77
CA LEU A 36 0.18 5.89 7.06
C LEU A 36 0.54 5.37 5.66
N LEU A 37 1.43 6.08 4.95
CA LEU A 37 1.94 5.63 3.66
C LEU A 37 2.71 4.30 3.79
N ALA A 38 3.60 4.18 4.78
CA ALA A 38 4.35 2.94 5.00
C ALA A 38 3.44 1.76 5.37
N GLU A 39 2.45 1.98 6.24
CA GLU A 39 1.45 0.97 6.60
C GLU A 39 0.63 0.52 5.37
N GLU A 40 0.23 1.46 4.52
CA GLU A 40 -0.52 1.16 3.31
C GLU A 40 0.34 0.41 2.28
N GLU A 41 1.59 0.84 2.02
CA GLU A 41 2.53 0.15 1.13
C GLU A 41 2.84 -1.29 1.56
N ALA A 42 2.83 -1.56 2.87
CA ALA A 42 2.99 -2.92 3.40
C ALA A 42 1.82 -3.85 3.03
N LYS A 43 0.58 -3.35 2.95
CA LYS A 43 -0.59 -4.15 2.55
C LYS A 43 -0.45 -4.69 1.12
N GLY A 44 0.06 -3.86 0.21
CA GLY A 44 0.32 -4.27 -1.18
C GLY A 44 1.42 -5.33 -1.33
N ARG A 45 2.30 -5.50 -0.33
CA ARG A 45 3.33 -6.56 -0.31
C ARG A 45 2.75 -7.91 0.11
N LEU A 46 1.84 -7.92 1.11
CA LEU A 46 1.18 -9.13 1.60
C LEU A 46 0.31 -9.81 0.53
N ASP A 47 -0.35 -9.01 -0.32
CA ASP A 47 -1.17 -9.52 -1.42
C ASP A 47 -0.33 -10.20 -2.53
N ARG A 48 0.95 -9.82 -2.68
CA ARG A 48 1.86 -10.42 -3.67
C ARG A 48 2.49 -11.72 -3.17
N THR A 49 2.78 -11.81 -1.87
CA THR A 49 3.38 -13.01 -1.27
C THR A 49 2.39 -14.18 -1.25
N CYS A 50 1.10 -13.94 -0.93
CA CYS A 50 0.10 -15.02 -0.87
C CYS A 50 -0.31 -15.61 -2.24
N ARG A 51 -0.05 -14.93 -3.36
CA ARG A 51 -0.33 -15.50 -4.70
C ARG A 51 0.77 -16.43 -5.22
N SER A 52 1.94 -16.44 -4.57
CA SER A 52 3.11 -17.17 -5.08
C SER A 52 3.28 -18.57 -4.47
N ASP A 53 2.51 -18.93 -3.43
CA ASP A 53 2.64 -20.20 -2.70
C ASP A 53 1.72 -21.35 -3.19
N ARG A 54 1.08 -21.23 -4.36
CA ARG A 54 0.27 -22.32 -4.95
C ARG A 54 0.94 -23.03 -6.15
N ARG A 55 2.23 -23.34 -6.04
CA ARG A 55 2.84 -24.41 -6.84
C ARG A 55 3.64 -25.33 -5.93
N LEU A 56 2.92 -26.26 -5.30
CA LEU A 56 3.54 -27.48 -4.78
C LEU A 56 4.18 -28.23 -5.95
N PRO A 57 5.43 -28.69 -5.85
CA PRO A 57 6.00 -29.59 -6.84
C PRO A 57 5.21 -30.91 -6.80
N GLN A 58 4.67 -31.32 -7.95
CA GLN A 58 4.30 -32.72 -8.13
C GLN A 58 5.60 -33.50 -8.20
N SER A 59 5.92 -34.22 -7.13
CA SER A 59 6.91 -35.28 -7.15
C SER A 59 6.30 -36.51 -7.81
N GLU A 60 6.99 -36.94 -8.87
CA GLU A 60 7.04 -38.21 -9.62
C GLU A 60 6.03 -39.32 -9.30
#